data_AF-A0A367LJS0-F1
#
_entry.id   AF-A0A367LJS0-F1
#
_cell.length_a   1.000
_cell.length_b   1.000
_cell.length_c   1.000
_cell.angle_alpha   90.00
_cell.angle_beta   90.00
_cell.angle_gamma   90.00
#
_symmetry.space_group_name_H-M   'P 1'
#
loop_
_entity.id
_entity.type
_entity.pdbx_description
1 polymer ?
#
loop_
_entity_poly.entity_id
_entity_poly.type
_entity_poly.pdbx_seq_one_letter_code
_entity_poly.pdbx_strand_id
1 'polypeptide(L)' 'MFDANNLKPTKTPWPSRYTIPYDWKEAEIAIELYSDASFADDKATRASTAGFVIFLAGGPIAWKSKR' A
#
# COMPACT_ATOMS: atom_id res chain seq x y z
N MET A 1 20.00 0.69 -22.84
CA MET A 1 21.24 1.47 -22.64
C MET A 1 20.83 2.75 -21.91
N PHE A 2 21.19 2.88 -20.64
CA PHE A 2 20.81 4.03 -19.81
C PHE A 2 21.66 5.24 -20.21
N ASP A 3 21.03 6.35 -20.62
CA ASP A 3 21.73 7.57 -21.02
C ASP A 3 22.06 8.43 -19.79
N ALA A 4 23.32 8.40 -19.39
CA ALA A 4 23.84 9.11 -18.22
C ALA A 4 23.83 10.65 -18.38
N ASN A 5 23.54 11.18 -19.57
CA ASN A 5 23.67 12.61 -19.88
C ASN A 5 22.44 13.46 -19.48
N ASN A 6 21.34 12.84 -19.06
CA ASN A 6 20.09 13.55 -18.74
C ASN A 6 19.80 13.67 -17.22
N LEU A 7 20.81 13.40 -16.39
CA LEU A 7 20.71 13.50 -14.94
C LEU A 7 20.87 14.95 -14.48
N LYS A 8 19.87 15.53 -13.80
CA LYS A 8 20.07 16.74 -13.00
C LYS A 8 20.81 16.34 -11.71
N PRO A 9 22.07 16.76 -11.50
CA PRO A 9 22.78 16.39 -10.29
C PRO A 9 22.20 17.15 -9.10
N THR A 10 21.38 16.50 -8.28
CA THR A 10 21.09 16.97 -6.93
C THR A 10 22.38 16.86 -6.14
N LYS A 11 23.05 17.99 -5.91
CA LYS A 11 24.28 18.07 -5.10
C LYS A 11 23.96 17.70 -3.65
N THR A 12 24.11 16.43 -3.30
CA THR A 12 24.13 16.05 -1.89
C THR A 12 25.44 16.56 -1.26
N PRO A 13 25.44 17.08 -0.02
CA PRO A 13 26.64 17.65 0.61
C PRO A 13 27.71 16.63 1.00
N TRP A 14 27.45 15.34 0.82
CA TRP A 14 28.32 14.23 1.17
C TRP A 14 28.50 13.27 -0.01
N PRO A 15 29.63 12.54 -0.09
CA PRO A 15 29.88 11.57 -1.15
C PRO A 15 28.98 10.34 -0.96
N SER A 16 27.77 10.36 -1.51
CA SER A 16 26.93 9.16 -1.55
C SER A 16 27.48 8.21 -2.61
N ARG A 17 27.78 6.97 -2.22
CA ARG A 17 28.07 5.88 -3.19
C ARG A 17 26.86 5.52 -4.03
N TYR A 18 25.68 5.93 -3.59
CA TYR A 18 24.41 5.73 -4.26
C TYR A 18 23.90 7.08 -4.77
N THR A 19 23.90 7.26 -6.08
CA THR A 19 23.07 8.28 -6.73
C THR A 19 21.65 7.76 -6.79
N ILE A 20 20.69 8.61 -6.44
CA ILE A 20 19.27 8.37 -6.68
C ILE A 20 19.12 8.25 -8.22
N PRO A 21 18.70 7.10 -8.80
CA PRO A 21 18.24 7.00 -10.19
C PRO A 21 17.47 8.23 -10.72
N TYR A 22 17.42 8.40 -12.05
CA TYR A 22 16.59 9.45 -12.62
C TYR A 22 15.10 9.19 -12.42
N ASP A 23 14.71 7.91 -12.49
CA ASP A 23 13.32 7.45 -12.53
C ASP A 23 12.74 7.13 -11.14
N TRP A 24 13.22 7.77 -10.06
CA TRP A 24 12.51 7.60 -8.78
C TRP A 24 11.14 8.23 -8.90
N LYS A 25 10.14 7.40 -8.68
CA LYS A 25 8.81 7.86 -8.36
C LYS A 25 8.71 7.90 -6.84
N GLU A 26 8.11 8.98 -6.32
CA GLU A 26 7.58 8.92 -4.98
C GLU A 26 6.66 7.70 -4.92
N ALA A 27 6.90 6.83 -3.94
CA ALA A 27 5.97 5.75 -3.68
C ALA A 27 4.66 6.42 -3.30
N GLU A 28 3.62 6.22 -4.11
CA GLU A 28 2.28 6.66 -3.77
C GLU A 28 1.86 5.81 -2.57
N ILE A 29 2.00 6.35 -1.36
CA ILE A 29 1.57 5.69 -0.14
C ILE A 29 0.04 5.77 -0.12
N ALA A 30 -0.59 4.82 -0.79
CA ALA A 30 -2.03 4.65 -0.80
C ALA A 30 -2.46 3.73 0.35
N ILE A 31 -3.59 4.08 0.95
CA ILE A 31 -4.33 3.19 1.83
C ILE A 31 -5.36 2.46 0.97
N GLU A 32 -5.31 1.14 0.95
CA GLU A 32 -6.29 0.31 0.23
C GLU A 32 -7.21 -0.35 1.25
N LEU A 33 -8.52 -0.34 1.01
CA LEU A 33 -9.51 -0.89 1.94
C LEU A 33 -10.50 -1.77 1.21
N TYR A 34 -10.74 -2.95 1.77
CA TYR A 34 -11.73 -3.90 1.29
C TYR A 34 -12.70 -4.21 2.42
N SER A 35 -13.99 -4.32 2.08
CA SER A 35 -15.05 -4.66 3.02
C SER A 35 -16.02 -5.64 2.39
N ASP A 36 -16.50 -6.59 3.18
CA ASP A 36 -17.53 -7.54 2.78
C ASP A 36 -18.59 -7.69 3.88
N ALA A 37 -19.82 -8.00 3.48
CA ALA A 37 -20.91 -8.26 4.40
C ALA A 37 -21.91 -9.26 3.83
N SER A 38 -22.40 -10.15 4.70
CA SER A 38 -23.39 -11.17 4.40
C SER A 38 -24.58 -11.06 5.37
N PHE A 39 -25.80 -11.03 4.84
CA PHE A 39 -27.02 -10.84 5.62
C PHE A 39 -27.68 -12.18 5.99
N ALA A 40 -27.93 -12.37 7.28
CA ALA A 40 -28.66 -13.52 7.84
C ALA A 40 -28.19 -14.90 7.35
N ASP A 41 -26.90 -15.02 7.05
CA ASP A 41 -26.28 -16.23 6.48
C ASP A 41 -26.20 -17.37 7.52
N ASP A 42 -26.19 -17.03 8.81
CA ASP A 42 -26.33 -18.02 9.87
C ASP A 42 -27.77 -18.54 9.95
N LYS A 43 -27.98 -19.79 9.54
CA LYS A 43 -29.31 -20.44 9.54
C LYS A 43 -29.91 -20.58 10.94
N ALA A 44 -29.09 -20.66 11.99
CA ALA A 44 -29.56 -20.87 13.36
C ALA A 44 -29.97 -19.56 14.04
N THR A 45 -29.16 -18.51 13.90
CA THR A 45 -29.37 -17.24 14.61
C THR A 45 -29.89 -16.12 13.71
N ARG A 46 -29.84 -16.31 12.38
CA ARG A 46 -30.06 -15.28 11.35
C ARG A 46 -29.14 -14.06 11.54
N ALA A 47 -27.99 -14.25 12.20
CA ALA A 47 -26.98 -13.22 12.36
C ALA A 47 -26.36 -12.84 11.02
N SER A 48 -26.03 -11.55 10.89
CA SER A 48 -25.32 -11.01 9.73
C SER A 48 -23.84 -10.89 10.07
N THR A 49 -22.98 -11.22 9.12
CA THR A 49 -21.52 -11.15 9.30
C THR A 49 -20.98 -10.01 8.45
N ALA A 50 -20.03 -9.24 8.99
CA ALA A 50 -19.34 -8.20 8.24
C ALA A 50 -17.84 -8.21 8.59
N GLY A 51 -17.01 -7.89 7.61
CA GLY A 51 -15.57 -7.84 7.76
C GLY A 51 -14.92 -6.77 6.91
N PHE A 52 -13.72 -6.37 7.30
CA PHE A 52 -12.88 -5.46 6.53
C PHE A 52 -11.40 -5.80 6.69
N VAL A 53 -10.60 -5.35 5.72
CA VAL A 53 -9.14 -5.35 5.74
C VAL A 53 -8.60 -4.05 5.15
N ILE A 54 -7.55 -3.50 5.76
CA ILE A 54 -6.87 -2.28 5.35
C ILE A 54 -5.42 -2.62 5.06
N PHE A 55 -4.93 -2.19 3.90
CA PHE A 55 -3.54 -2.30 3.48
C PHE A 55 -2.86 -0.93 3.43
N LEU A 56 -1.58 -0.93 3.74
CA LEU A 56 -0.66 0.20 3.58
C LEU A 56 0.63 -0.33 2.95
N ALA A 57 1.06 0.29 1.84
CA ALA A 57 2.27 -0.14 1.10
C ALA A 57 2.28 -1.64 0.75
N GLY A 58 1.10 -2.20 0.40
CA GLY A 58 0.93 -3.61 0.07
C GLY A 58 0.88 -4.57 1.26
N GLY A 59 1.03 -4.09 2.51
CA GLY A 59 0.95 -4.89 3.73
C GLY A 59 -0.36 -4.65 4.50
N PRO A 60 -1.03 -5.69 5.04
CA PRO A 60 -2.23 -5.50 5.85
C PRO A 60 -1.86 -4.89 7.21
N ILE A 61 -2.54 -3.80 7.58
CA ILE A 61 -2.29 -3.06 8.84
C ILE A 61 -3.43 -3.19 9.85
N ALA A 62 -4.66 -3.45 9.39
CA ALA A 62 -5.81 -3.64 10.25
C ALA A 62 -6.83 -4.55 9.58
N TRP A 63 -7.47 -5.41 10.37
CA TRP A 63 -8.55 -6.27 9.91
C TRP A 63 -9.49 -6.57 11.06
N LYS A 64 -10.75 -6.81 10.71
CA LYS A 64 -11.73 -7.36 11.65
C LYS A 64 -12.73 -8.20 10.90
N SER A 65 -13.13 -9.30 11.51
CA SER A 65 -14.33 -10.05 11.13
C SER A 65 -15.24 -10.08 12.34
N LYS A 66 -16.49 -9.62 12.17
CA LYS A 66 -17.48 -9.58 13.24
C LYS A 66 -18.73 -10.34 12.80
N ARG A 67 -19.18 -11.20 13.71
CA ARG A 67 -20.46 -11.93 13.67
C ARG A 67 -21.47 -11.26 14.59
#